data_AF-A0A084QSQ4-F1
#
_entry.id   AF-A0A084QSQ4-F1
#
_cell.length_a   1.000
_cell.length_b   1.000
_cell.length_c   1.000
_cell.angle_alpha   90.00
_cell.angle_beta   90.00
_cell.angle_gamma   90.00
#
_symmetry.space_group_name_H-M   'P 1'
#
loop_
_entity.id
_entity.type
_entity.pdbx_description
1 polymer ?
#
loop_
_entity_poly.entity_id
_entity_poly.type
_entity_poly.pdbx_seq_one_letter_code
_entity_poly.pdbx_strand_id
1 'polypeptide(L)'
;MTTVKQDVASTASAMASVKAPAAAMQPIALLDNPSSKPLAAARPAALLALLALGFRPLVADPAWALQAALPVVAAVQAAYAVVCLPAAGSQHAKPAKKPRPGEKKRAEYTGPNSIVAAVLSLLLTAIVTPAVHLLFVLFGAPFLDHVPHTMLCSAHFALLGLFPVFYTRGVDSEALVALAGASAPLDETFGALVGGVLGAWLGAVPIPLDWDREWQKWPVTIVVGVYIGSALVSKSCGALPFLYGRRLRAWKDVKQN
;
A
#
# COMPACT_ATOMS: atom_id res chain seq x y z
N MET A 1 51.92 10.06 35.55
CA MET A 1 51.60 8.81 34.83
C MET A 1 50.37 8.17 35.51
N THR A 2 49.25 8.86 35.77
CA THR A 2 48.20 9.37 34.85
C THR A 2 47.68 8.34 33.84
N THR A 3 46.65 7.61 34.29
CA THR A 3 45.38 7.30 33.59
C THR A 3 45.43 6.63 32.22
N VAL A 4 45.34 5.29 32.19
CA VAL A 4 44.96 4.49 31.00
C VAL A 4 43.88 3.46 31.38
N LYS A 5 42.81 3.87 32.06
CA LYS A 5 41.73 2.93 32.46
C LYS A 5 40.30 3.47 32.33
N GLN A 6 40.08 4.54 31.55
CA GLN A 6 38.76 5.18 31.43
C GLN A 6 38.14 5.19 30.03
N ASP A 7 38.82 4.71 28.98
CA ASP A 7 38.29 4.83 27.61
C ASP A 7 37.56 3.60 27.06
N VAL A 8 37.46 2.50 27.82
CA VAL A 8 36.72 1.29 27.37
C VAL A 8 35.28 1.24 27.91
N ALA A 9 34.93 2.10 28.88
CA ALA A 9 33.60 2.14 29.47
C ALA A 9 32.63 3.12 28.77
N SER A 10 33.14 4.02 27.93
CA SER A 10 32.32 5.05 27.24
C SER A 10 31.63 4.54 25.97
N THR A 11 32.23 3.56 25.29
CA THR A 11 31.67 2.98 24.05
C THR A 11 30.60 1.90 24.31
N ALA A 12 30.48 1.38 25.54
CA ALA A 12 29.46 0.39 25.89
C ALA A 12 28.09 1.00 26.21
N SER A 13 28.00 2.32 26.45
CA SER A 13 26.73 3.00 26.77
C SER A 13 26.01 3.59 25.53
N ALA A 14 26.60 3.48 24.34
CA ALA A 14 26.01 3.96 23.08
C ALA A 14 25.21 2.88 22.31
N MET A 15 25.08 1.66 22.85
CA MET A 15 24.27 0.57 22.27
C MET A 15 23.00 0.26 23.08
N ALA A 16 22.62 1.11 24.02
CA ALA A 16 21.40 0.96 24.81
C ALA A 16 20.25 1.82 24.26
N SER A 17 19.76 1.51 23.06
CA SER A 17 18.34 1.69 22.67
C SER A 17 18.09 1.18 21.24
N VAL A 18 18.38 -0.10 20.97
CA VAL A 18 17.64 -0.80 19.90
C VAL A 18 16.32 -1.24 20.51
N LYS A 19 15.37 -0.30 20.55
CA LYS A 19 14.00 -0.56 20.99
C LYS A 19 13.38 -1.54 19.97
N ALA A 20 12.77 -2.62 20.47
CA ALA A 20 12.34 -3.76 19.67
C ALA A 20 11.49 -3.35 18.43
N PRO A 21 11.84 -3.76 17.18
CA PRO A 21 11.41 -2.98 16.00
C PRO A 21 10.05 -3.41 15.42
N ALA A 22 9.60 -4.66 15.63
CA ALA A 22 8.40 -5.16 14.96
C ALA A 22 7.13 -5.22 15.84
N ALA A 23 7.30 -5.24 17.17
CA ALA A 23 6.19 -5.34 18.13
C ALA A 23 5.43 -4.02 18.32
N ALA A 24 6.01 -2.89 17.88
CA ALA A 24 5.42 -1.56 18.06
C ALA A 24 4.47 -1.13 16.94
N MET A 25 4.54 -1.75 15.76
CA MET A 25 3.73 -1.34 14.61
C MET A 25 2.25 -1.64 14.84
N GLN A 26 1.41 -0.61 14.82
CA GLN A 26 -0.04 -0.74 14.91
C GLN A 26 -0.68 -0.79 13.52
N PRO A 27 -1.82 -1.49 13.33
CA PRO A 27 -2.57 -1.41 12.09
C PRO A 27 -3.05 0.03 11.85
N ILE A 28 -3.10 0.43 10.58
CA ILE A 28 -3.60 1.75 10.20
C ILE A 28 -5.13 1.79 10.36
N ALA A 29 -5.61 2.58 11.31
CA ALA A 29 -7.03 2.85 11.49
C ALA A 29 -7.51 4.00 10.60
N LEU A 30 -8.77 3.91 10.14
CA LEU A 30 -9.43 5.00 9.44
C LEU A 30 -9.58 6.23 10.36
N LEU A 31 -9.52 7.42 9.79
CA LEU A 31 -9.74 8.67 10.52
C LEU A 31 -11.16 8.74 11.07
N ASP A 32 -11.31 9.25 12.30
CA ASP A 32 -12.61 9.47 12.95
C ASP A 32 -13.31 10.72 12.38
N ASN A 33 -13.83 10.62 11.15
CA ASN A 33 -14.64 11.66 10.52
C ASN A 33 -15.88 11.05 9.83
N PRO A 34 -16.98 11.81 9.63
CA PRO A 34 -18.24 11.26 9.11
C PRO A 34 -18.13 10.70 7.68
N SER A 35 -17.14 11.14 6.90
CA SER A 35 -16.96 10.78 5.49
C SER A 35 -16.03 9.59 5.27
N SER A 36 -15.18 9.24 6.25
CA SER A 36 -14.14 8.21 6.14
C SER A 36 -14.71 6.81 5.86
N LYS A 37 -15.63 6.34 6.70
CA LYS A 37 -16.25 5.01 6.60
C LYS A 37 -17.03 4.82 5.30
N PRO A 38 -17.95 5.72 4.90
CA PRO A 38 -18.67 5.55 3.64
C PRO A 38 -17.74 5.61 2.43
N LEU A 39 -16.73 6.51 2.43
CA LEU A 39 -15.79 6.62 1.32
C LEU A 39 -14.85 5.40 1.22
N ALA A 40 -14.33 4.90 2.34
CA ALA A 40 -13.55 3.68 2.39
C ALA A 40 -14.35 2.47 1.90
N ALA A 41 -15.64 2.37 2.26
CA ALA A 41 -16.52 1.32 1.78
C ALA A 41 -16.86 1.46 0.28
N ALA A 42 -16.99 2.69 -0.23
CA ALA A 42 -17.31 2.98 -1.62
C ALA A 42 -16.11 2.81 -2.57
N ARG A 43 -14.87 3.05 -2.12
CA ARG A 43 -13.66 2.98 -2.94
C ARG A 43 -13.52 1.66 -3.72
N PRO A 44 -13.60 0.47 -3.09
CA PRO A 44 -13.54 -0.80 -3.83
C PRO A 44 -14.59 -0.89 -4.93
N ALA A 45 -15.83 -0.48 -4.65
CA ALA A 45 -16.91 -0.50 -5.64
C ALA A 45 -16.64 0.48 -6.79
N ALA A 46 -16.12 1.68 -6.50
CA ALA A 46 -15.76 2.66 -7.52
C ALA A 46 -14.64 2.17 -8.43
N LEU A 47 -13.58 1.56 -7.87
CA LEU A 47 -12.47 1.01 -8.66
C LEU A 47 -12.93 -0.16 -9.54
N LEU A 48 -13.78 -1.03 -9.01
CA LEU A 48 -14.34 -2.16 -9.78
C LEU A 48 -15.34 -1.69 -10.84
N ALA A 49 -16.13 -0.65 -10.57
CA ALA A 49 -17.01 -0.05 -11.55
C ALA A 49 -16.21 0.60 -12.69
N LEU A 50 -15.13 1.33 -12.38
CA LEU A 50 -14.21 1.88 -13.38
C LEU A 50 -13.60 0.78 -14.26
N LEU A 51 -13.17 -0.34 -13.65
CA LEU A 51 -12.68 -1.50 -14.38
C LEU A 51 -13.76 -2.10 -15.28
N ALA A 52 -14.97 -2.34 -14.75
CA ALA A 52 -16.06 -2.97 -15.48
C ALA A 52 -16.52 -2.12 -16.67
N LEU A 53 -16.65 -0.81 -16.48
CA LEU A 53 -17.01 0.14 -17.54
C LEU A 53 -15.88 0.30 -18.57
N GLY A 54 -14.62 0.25 -18.13
CA GLY A 54 -13.43 0.32 -18.97
C GLY A 54 -13.00 -1.01 -19.60
N PHE A 55 -13.69 -2.12 -19.33
CA PHE A 55 -13.23 -3.46 -19.74
C PHE A 55 -13.16 -3.62 -21.26
N ARG A 56 -14.16 -3.12 -21.99
CA ARG A 56 -14.18 -3.20 -23.46
C ARG A 56 -12.99 -2.43 -24.09
N PRO A 57 -12.76 -1.15 -23.75
CA PRO A 57 -11.54 -0.45 -24.16
C PRO A 57 -10.26 -1.17 -23.73
N LEU A 58 -10.21 -1.71 -22.51
CA LEU A 58 -9.03 -2.41 -22.00
C LEU A 58 -8.67 -3.65 -22.83
N VAL A 59 -9.66 -4.38 -23.32
CA VAL A 59 -9.45 -5.53 -24.21
C VAL A 59 -9.04 -5.10 -25.62
N ALA A 60 -9.61 -4.00 -26.13
CA ALA A 60 -9.38 -3.56 -27.51
C ALA A 60 -8.04 -2.82 -27.70
N ASP A 61 -7.69 -1.93 -26.77
CA ASP A 61 -6.43 -1.17 -26.74
C ASP A 61 -6.03 -0.92 -25.28
N PRO A 62 -5.24 -1.83 -24.69
CA PRO A 62 -4.93 -1.74 -23.26
C PRO A 62 -4.06 -0.53 -22.93
N ALA A 63 -3.16 -0.10 -23.83
CA ALA A 63 -2.30 1.06 -23.58
C ALA A 63 -3.14 2.33 -23.46
N TRP A 64 -4.05 2.57 -24.39
CA TRP A 64 -4.93 3.73 -24.32
C TRP A 64 -5.86 3.68 -23.10
N ALA A 65 -6.51 2.53 -22.87
CA ALA A 65 -7.46 2.37 -21.78
C ALA A 65 -6.82 2.61 -20.41
N LEU A 66 -5.61 2.07 -20.19
CA LEU A 66 -4.87 2.28 -18.95
C LEU A 66 -4.40 3.73 -18.80
N GLN A 67 -3.86 4.33 -19.87
CA GLN A 67 -3.43 5.73 -19.83
C GLN A 67 -4.59 6.68 -19.51
N ALA A 68 -5.78 6.45 -20.10
CA ALA A 68 -6.97 7.25 -19.82
C ALA A 68 -7.52 7.04 -18.41
N ALA A 69 -7.45 5.81 -17.88
CA ALA A 69 -7.92 5.49 -16.53
C ALA A 69 -6.96 5.98 -15.42
N LEU A 70 -5.66 6.10 -15.72
CA LEU A 70 -4.62 6.44 -14.75
C LEU A 70 -4.91 7.69 -13.90
N PRO A 71 -5.23 8.87 -14.47
CA PRO A 71 -5.53 10.06 -13.66
C PRO A 71 -6.77 9.89 -12.79
N VAL A 72 -7.79 9.17 -13.27
CA VAL A 72 -9.02 8.91 -12.51
C VAL A 72 -8.72 8.01 -11.31
N VAL A 73 -7.92 6.95 -11.51
CA VAL A 73 -7.51 6.03 -10.44
C VAL A 73 -6.66 6.76 -9.40
N ALA A 74 -5.70 7.58 -9.86
CA ALA A 74 -4.89 8.40 -8.96
C ALA A 74 -5.74 9.36 -8.13
N ALA A 75 -6.76 10.00 -8.74
CA ALA A 75 -7.68 10.88 -8.03
C ALA A 75 -8.54 10.14 -6.99
N VAL A 76 -9.09 8.97 -7.33
CA VAL A 76 -9.85 8.12 -6.40
C VAL A 76 -8.98 7.68 -5.23
N GLN A 77 -7.73 7.28 -5.50
CA GLN A 77 -6.78 6.88 -4.47
C GLN A 77 -6.37 8.04 -3.57
N ALA A 78 -6.05 9.20 -4.15
CA ALA A 78 -5.69 10.41 -3.41
C ALA A 78 -6.85 10.90 -2.53
N ALA A 79 -8.09 10.91 -3.05
CA ALA A 79 -9.27 11.28 -2.29
C ALA A 79 -9.48 10.34 -1.10
N TYR A 80 -9.35 9.02 -1.31
CA TYR A 80 -9.40 8.05 -0.22
C TYR A 80 -8.29 8.29 0.82
N ALA A 81 -7.04 8.49 0.40
CA ALA A 81 -5.93 8.72 1.30
C ALA A 81 -6.12 9.98 2.15
N VAL A 82 -6.43 11.11 1.52
CA VAL A 82 -6.59 12.42 2.19
C VAL A 82 -7.76 12.42 3.18
N VAL A 83 -8.87 11.75 2.84
CA VAL A 83 -10.10 11.77 3.65
C VAL A 83 -10.13 10.66 4.69
N CYS A 84 -9.62 9.47 4.38
CA CYS A 84 -9.84 8.27 5.18
C CYS A 84 -8.63 7.85 5.99
N LEU A 85 -7.40 8.20 5.57
CA LEU A 85 -6.18 7.65 6.14
C LEU A 85 -5.36 8.69 6.89
N PRO A 86 -4.68 8.30 7.99
CA PRO A 86 -3.68 9.13 8.63
C PRO A 86 -2.42 9.21 7.74
N ALA A 87 -1.88 10.41 7.53
CA ALA A 87 -0.63 10.57 6.78
C ALA A 87 0.57 10.04 7.57
N ALA A 88 1.62 9.60 6.88
CA ALA A 88 2.87 9.15 7.48
C ALA A 88 3.41 10.17 8.49
N GLY A 89 3.88 9.70 9.64
CA GLY A 89 4.34 10.55 10.75
C GLY A 89 3.23 11.08 11.67
N SER A 90 1.95 11.04 11.27
CA SER A 90 0.84 11.41 12.17
C SER A 90 0.54 10.36 13.25
N GLN A 91 1.00 9.12 13.06
CA GLN A 91 0.77 8.01 14.00
C GLN A 91 1.57 8.09 15.31
N HIS A 92 2.56 8.99 15.38
CA HIS A 92 3.36 9.24 16.58
C HIS A 92 2.90 10.48 17.36
N ALA A 93 1.88 11.19 16.87
CA ALA A 93 1.24 12.23 17.64
C ALA A 93 0.56 11.60 18.86
N LYS A 94 0.95 12.03 20.07
CA LYS A 94 0.37 11.56 21.33
C LYS A 94 -1.17 11.57 21.21
N PRO A 95 -1.87 10.52 21.69
CA PRO A 95 -3.33 10.56 21.73
C PRO A 95 -3.74 11.82 22.47
N ALA A 96 -4.54 12.67 21.83
CA ALA A 96 -5.16 13.81 22.48
C ALA A 96 -5.73 13.33 23.82
N LYS A 97 -5.39 14.03 24.91
CA LYS A 97 -5.80 13.69 26.28
C LYS A 97 -7.27 13.26 26.27
N LYS A 98 -7.59 12.15 26.96
CA LYS A 98 -8.98 11.68 27.14
C LYS A 98 -9.87 12.91 27.43
N PRO A 99 -10.84 13.23 26.56
CA PRO A 99 -11.68 14.39 26.78
C PRO A 99 -12.50 14.16 28.03
N ARG A 100 -12.69 15.23 28.80
CA ARG A 100 -13.60 15.21 29.95
C ARG A 100 -15.03 14.96 29.41
N PRO A 101 -15.91 14.30 30.18
CA PRO A 101 -17.28 14.05 29.76
C PRO A 101 -17.97 15.35 29.31
N GLY A 102 -18.37 15.44 28.04
CA GLY A 102 -19.09 16.60 27.46
C GLY A 102 -18.36 17.35 26.34
N GLU A 103 -17.07 17.11 26.10
CA GLU A 103 -16.35 17.78 25.02
C GLU A 103 -16.54 17.05 23.68
N LYS A 104 -17.11 17.72 22.67
CA LYS A 104 -17.22 17.15 21.31
C LYS A 104 -15.83 16.82 20.82
N LYS A 105 -15.59 15.54 20.51
CA LYS A 105 -14.32 14.99 20.02
C LYS A 105 -13.89 15.71 18.73
N ARG A 106 -13.12 16.79 18.85
CA ARG A 106 -12.37 17.36 17.73
C ARG A 106 -10.96 16.79 17.86
N ALA A 107 -10.67 15.73 17.12
CA ALA A 107 -9.32 15.20 17.04
C ALA A 107 -8.44 16.27 16.38
N GLU A 108 -7.66 16.98 17.19
CA GLU A 108 -6.75 18.02 16.71
C GLU A 108 -5.56 17.32 16.04
N TYR A 109 -5.54 17.37 14.70
CA TYR A 109 -4.56 16.68 13.87
C TYR A 109 -3.23 17.44 13.88
N THR A 110 -2.29 17.00 14.73
CA THR A 110 -0.90 17.47 14.77
C THR A 110 -0.02 16.63 13.84
N GLY A 111 -0.47 16.45 12.59
CA GLY A 111 0.24 15.70 11.56
C GLY A 111 0.67 16.59 10.38
N PRO A 112 1.56 16.09 9.50
CA PRO A 112 1.88 16.78 8.25
C PRO A 112 0.63 16.98 7.40
N ASN A 113 0.59 18.07 6.62
CA ASN A 113 -0.54 18.38 5.75
C ASN A 113 -0.87 17.18 4.84
N SER A 114 -2.08 16.64 4.96
CA SER A 114 -2.51 15.43 4.25
C SER A 114 -2.43 15.57 2.74
N ILE A 115 -2.67 16.76 2.20
CA ILE A 115 -2.54 17.05 0.77
C ILE A 115 -1.08 16.95 0.34
N VAL A 116 -0.17 17.55 1.12
CA VAL A 116 1.28 17.47 0.84
C VAL A 116 1.75 16.03 0.93
N ALA A 117 1.31 15.27 1.95
CA ALA A 117 1.62 13.85 2.07
C ALA A 117 1.09 13.03 0.87
N ALA A 118 -0.11 13.33 0.37
CA ALA A 118 -0.67 12.68 -0.81
C ALA A 118 0.15 12.99 -2.07
N VAL A 119 0.54 14.25 -2.29
CA VAL A 119 1.39 14.66 -3.42
C VAL A 119 2.75 13.97 -3.35
N LEU A 120 3.42 14.00 -2.19
CA LEU A 120 4.70 13.31 -2.01
C LEU A 120 4.59 11.80 -2.22
N SER A 121 3.50 11.19 -1.76
CA SER A 121 3.26 9.75 -1.94
C SER A 121 2.97 9.40 -3.40
N LEU A 122 2.25 10.26 -4.15
CA LEU A 122 2.05 10.10 -5.59
C LEU A 122 3.38 10.22 -6.35
N LEU A 123 4.22 11.20 -5.99
CA LEU A 123 5.55 11.35 -6.58
C LEU A 123 6.42 10.11 -6.32
N LEU A 124 6.43 9.61 -5.08
CA LEU A 124 7.14 8.38 -4.74
C LEU A 124 6.58 7.16 -5.49
N THR A 125 5.26 7.09 -5.66
CA THR A 125 4.61 6.05 -6.47
C THR A 125 5.07 6.10 -7.93
N ALA A 126 5.15 7.30 -8.51
CA ALA A 126 5.68 7.49 -9.86
C ALA A 126 7.17 7.08 -9.96
N ILE A 127 7.98 7.46 -8.96
CA ILE A 127 9.42 7.12 -8.90
C ILE A 127 9.64 5.61 -8.76
N VAL A 128 8.81 4.89 -7.99
CA VAL A 128 8.97 3.43 -7.81
C VAL A 128 8.39 2.63 -8.97
N THR A 129 7.53 3.22 -9.81
CA THR A 129 6.86 2.52 -10.91
C THR A 129 7.82 1.80 -11.87
N PRO A 130 8.96 2.40 -12.30
CA PRO A 130 9.97 1.68 -13.09
C PRO A 130 10.53 0.43 -12.38
N ALA A 131 10.73 0.46 -11.05
CA ALA A 131 11.19 -0.72 -10.32
C ALA A 131 10.11 -1.81 -10.28
N VAL A 132 8.83 -1.44 -10.16
CA VAL A 132 7.70 -2.38 -10.31
C VAL A 132 7.65 -2.96 -11.72
N HIS A 133 7.89 -2.14 -12.75
CA HIS A 133 7.98 -2.60 -14.14
C HIS A 133 9.07 -3.66 -14.31
N LEU A 134 10.28 -3.42 -13.77
CA LEU A 134 11.34 -4.41 -13.77
C LEU A 134 10.92 -5.69 -13.04
N LEU A 135 10.22 -5.58 -11.91
CA LEU A 135 9.70 -6.75 -11.20
C LEU A 135 8.72 -7.55 -12.07
N PHE A 136 7.79 -6.88 -12.76
CA PHE A 136 6.87 -7.54 -13.68
C PHE A 136 7.61 -8.27 -14.80
N VAL A 137 8.64 -7.65 -15.39
CA VAL A 137 9.51 -8.29 -16.39
C VAL A 137 10.22 -9.52 -15.83
N LEU A 138 10.77 -9.43 -14.62
CA LEU A 138 11.41 -10.57 -13.95
C LEU A 138 10.44 -11.73 -13.68
N PHE A 139 9.15 -11.43 -13.49
CA PHE A 139 8.08 -12.43 -13.38
C PHE A 139 7.46 -12.85 -14.72
N GLY A 140 8.08 -12.48 -15.85
CA GLY A 140 7.71 -12.96 -17.19
C GLY A 140 6.88 -12.00 -18.04
N ALA A 141 6.77 -10.72 -17.65
CA ALA A 141 6.17 -9.70 -18.52
C ALA A 141 7.06 -9.41 -19.76
N PRO A 142 6.47 -9.00 -20.89
CA PRO A 142 7.25 -8.62 -22.07
C PRO A 142 8.19 -7.44 -21.79
N PHE A 143 9.47 -7.60 -22.13
CA PHE A 143 10.52 -6.61 -21.89
C PHE A 143 10.61 -5.52 -22.97
N LEU A 144 10.57 -5.88 -24.26
CA LEU A 144 10.81 -4.93 -25.37
C LEU A 144 9.55 -4.66 -26.22
N ASP A 145 8.71 -5.67 -26.47
CA ASP A 145 7.64 -5.54 -27.46
C ASP A 145 6.39 -4.82 -26.92
N HIS A 146 6.24 -4.68 -25.59
CA HIS A 146 5.06 -4.09 -24.95
C HIS A 146 5.42 -3.19 -23.76
N VAL A 147 6.51 -2.42 -23.87
CA VAL A 147 6.96 -1.47 -22.84
C VAL A 147 5.83 -0.57 -22.29
N PRO A 148 4.99 0.11 -23.12
CA PRO A 148 3.94 0.97 -22.57
C PRO A 148 2.87 0.19 -21.79
N HIS A 149 2.52 -1.01 -22.24
CA HIS A 149 1.54 -1.86 -21.57
C HIS A 149 2.03 -2.29 -20.19
N THR A 150 3.26 -2.79 -20.11
CA THR A 150 3.87 -3.24 -18.86
C THR A 150 4.10 -2.06 -17.91
N MET A 151 4.53 -0.91 -18.43
CA MET A 151 4.72 0.30 -17.62
C MET A 151 3.41 0.84 -17.05
N LEU A 152 2.35 0.92 -17.86
CA LEU A 152 1.03 1.34 -17.40
C LEU A 152 0.42 0.33 -16.42
N CYS A 153 0.52 -0.97 -16.69
CA CYS A 153 0.10 -2.01 -15.74
C CYS A 153 0.82 -1.86 -14.39
N SER A 154 2.12 -1.61 -14.42
CA SER A 154 2.94 -1.37 -13.21
C SER A 154 2.51 -0.10 -12.47
N ALA A 155 2.15 0.96 -13.20
CA ALA A 155 1.64 2.20 -12.62
C ALA A 155 0.30 1.98 -11.90
N HIS A 156 -0.61 1.20 -12.50
CA HIS A 156 -1.87 0.83 -11.86
C HIS A 156 -1.64 -0.03 -10.60
N PHE A 157 -0.76 -1.02 -10.65
CA PHE A 157 -0.36 -1.78 -9.46
C PHE A 157 0.21 -0.87 -8.38
N ALA A 158 1.12 0.04 -8.73
CA ALA A 158 1.74 0.96 -7.78
C ALA A 158 0.69 1.90 -7.15
N LEU A 159 -0.25 2.44 -7.93
CA LEU A 159 -1.34 3.29 -7.41
C LEU A 159 -2.31 2.53 -6.50
N LEU A 160 -2.61 1.27 -6.80
CA LEU A 160 -3.57 0.48 -6.02
C LEU A 160 -2.95 -0.10 -4.75
N GLY A 161 -1.71 -0.58 -4.83
CA GLY A 161 -1.01 -1.30 -3.76
C GLY A 161 0.01 -0.46 -2.99
N LEU A 162 0.89 0.29 -3.67
CA LEU A 162 2.03 0.97 -3.04
C LEU A 162 1.70 2.40 -2.59
N PHE A 163 0.89 3.15 -3.34
CA PHE A 163 0.51 4.52 -2.99
C PHE A 163 -0.13 4.62 -1.58
N PRO A 164 -1.13 3.80 -1.20
CA PRO A 164 -1.71 3.87 0.14
C PRO A 164 -0.70 3.51 1.25
N VAL A 165 0.27 2.65 0.94
CA VAL A 165 1.36 2.27 1.84
C VAL A 165 2.30 3.46 2.06
N PHE A 166 2.75 4.11 0.99
CA PHE A 166 3.60 5.31 1.09
C PHE A 166 2.89 6.45 1.81
N TYR A 167 1.59 6.63 1.56
CA TYR A 167 0.82 7.67 2.24
C TYR A 167 0.74 7.45 3.76
N THR A 168 0.55 6.21 4.21
CA THR A 168 0.33 5.90 5.63
C THR A 168 1.59 5.65 6.42
N ARG A 169 2.60 5.04 5.79
CA ARG A 169 3.85 4.59 6.45
C ARG A 169 5.09 5.32 5.95
N GLY A 170 4.99 6.08 4.86
CA GLY A 170 6.13 6.80 4.28
C GLY A 170 7.20 5.85 3.74
N VAL A 171 8.46 6.30 3.83
CA VAL A 171 9.66 5.53 3.47
C VAL A 171 10.40 5.02 4.71
N ASP A 172 9.66 4.76 5.79
CA ASP A 172 10.24 4.20 7.02
C ASP A 172 10.79 2.80 6.76
N SER A 173 12.08 2.60 7.02
CA SER A 173 12.78 1.35 6.69
C SER A 173 12.23 0.15 7.46
N GLU A 174 11.87 0.32 8.74
CA GLU A 174 11.29 -0.75 9.56
C GLU A 174 9.91 -1.16 9.01
N ALA A 175 9.08 -0.18 8.64
CA ALA A 175 7.79 -0.41 8.00
C ALA A 175 7.91 -1.14 6.67
N LEU A 176 8.83 -0.72 5.79
CA LEU A 176 9.02 -1.35 4.49
C LEU A 176 9.54 -2.79 4.62
N VAL A 177 10.49 -3.04 5.52
CA VAL A 177 10.99 -4.39 5.82
C VAL A 177 9.86 -5.27 6.39
N ALA A 178 9.03 -4.72 7.29
CA ALA A 178 7.92 -5.47 7.87
C ALA A 178 6.84 -5.84 6.82
N LEU A 179 6.57 -4.97 5.86
CA LEU A 179 5.67 -5.25 4.74
C LEU A 179 6.24 -6.32 3.81
N ALA A 180 7.51 -6.17 3.42
CA ALA A 180 8.21 -7.14 2.57
C ALA A 180 8.28 -8.53 3.22
N GLY A 181 8.49 -8.58 4.54
CA GLY A 181 8.52 -9.81 5.33
C GLY A 181 7.15 -10.38 5.71
N ALA A 182 6.05 -9.74 5.28
CA ALA A 182 4.67 -10.07 5.67
C ALA A 182 4.45 -10.15 7.20
N SER A 183 5.23 -9.37 7.96
CA SER A 183 5.15 -9.29 9.42
C SER A 183 4.40 -8.04 9.90
N ALA A 184 4.08 -7.10 9.00
CA ALA A 184 3.22 -5.96 9.28
C ALA A 184 1.79 -6.43 9.65
N PRO A 185 1.10 -5.71 10.57
CA PRO A 185 -0.31 -5.99 10.85
C PRO A 185 -1.15 -5.72 9.59
N LEU A 186 -2.12 -6.59 9.32
CA LEU A 186 -3.07 -6.43 8.22
C LEU A 186 -4.00 -5.24 8.49
N ASP A 187 -4.13 -4.36 7.51
CA ASP A 187 -5.07 -3.27 7.43
C ASP A 187 -5.48 -3.03 5.98
N GLU A 188 -6.31 -2.03 5.70
CA GLU A 188 -6.79 -1.75 4.34
C GLU A 188 -5.65 -1.51 3.35
N THR A 189 -4.58 -0.84 3.77
CA THR A 189 -3.48 -0.46 2.87
C THR A 189 -2.56 -1.63 2.57
N PHE A 190 -2.19 -2.41 3.58
CA PHE A 190 -1.38 -3.62 3.37
C PHE A 190 -2.21 -4.71 2.67
N GLY A 191 -3.50 -4.83 2.99
CA GLY A 191 -4.43 -5.70 2.29
C GLY A 191 -4.55 -5.35 0.80
N ALA A 192 -4.55 -4.06 0.43
CA ALA A 192 -4.54 -3.65 -0.97
C ALA A 192 -3.28 -4.11 -1.71
N LEU A 193 -2.11 -3.99 -1.07
CA LEU A 193 -0.84 -4.45 -1.63
C LEU A 193 -0.81 -5.98 -1.80
N VAL A 194 -1.13 -6.73 -0.75
CA VAL A 194 -1.19 -8.20 -0.78
C VAL A 194 -2.21 -8.67 -1.81
N GLY A 195 -3.39 -8.07 -1.82
CA GLY A 195 -4.44 -8.34 -2.79
C GLY A 195 -4.02 -8.05 -4.22
N GLY A 196 -3.32 -6.94 -4.46
CA GLY A 196 -2.78 -6.59 -5.77
C GLY A 196 -1.77 -7.63 -6.26
N VAL A 197 -0.87 -8.10 -5.39
CA VAL A 197 0.13 -9.14 -5.73
C VAL A 197 -0.54 -10.47 -6.03
N LEU A 198 -1.42 -10.95 -5.15
CA LEU A 198 -2.15 -12.20 -5.35
C LEU A 198 -3.05 -12.13 -6.58
N GLY A 199 -3.68 -10.97 -6.79
CA GLY A 199 -4.50 -10.68 -7.95
C GLY A 199 -3.72 -10.71 -9.26
N ALA A 200 -2.56 -10.06 -9.32
CA ALA A 200 -1.67 -10.11 -10.48
C ALA A 200 -1.23 -11.55 -10.78
N TRP A 201 -0.83 -12.29 -9.75
CA TRP A 201 -0.40 -13.68 -9.87
C TRP A 201 -1.53 -14.59 -10.41
N LEU A 202 -2.72 -14.50 -9.83
CA LEU A 202 -3.90 -15.23 -10.33
C LEU A 202 -4.30 -14.77 -11.74
N GLY A 203 -4.14 -13.50 -12.05
CA GLY A 203 -4.37 -12.94 -13.38
C GLY A 203 -3.39 -13.46 -14.44
N ALA A 204 -2.26 -14.04 -14.06
CA ALA A 204 -1.33 -14.66 -15.00
C ALA A 204 -1.80 -16.05 -15.46
N VAL A 205 -2.62 -16.74 -14.66
CA VAL A 205 -3.08 -18.12 -14.92
C VAL A 205 -3.86 -18.27 -16.24
N PRO A 206 -4.76 -17.33 -16.63
CA PRO A 206 -5.48 -17.47 -17.89
C PRO A 206 -4.62 -17.25 -19.13
N ILE A 207 -3.52 -16.49 -19.06
CA ILE A 207 -2.69 -16.13 -20.23
C ILE A 207 -2.26 -17.35 -21.06
N PRO A 208 -1.72 -18.45 -20.46
CA PRO A 208 -1.33 -19.63 -21.23
C PRO A 208 -2.49 -20.57 -21.61
N LEU A 209 -3.71 -20.34 -21.12
CA LEU A 209 -4.82 -21.29 -21.29
C LEU A 209 -5.45 -21.21 -22.70
N ASP A 210 -5.66 -20.00 -23.23
CA ASP A 210 -6.29 -19.74 -24.53
C ASP A 210 -5.80 -18.39 -25.11
N TRP A 211 -4.51 -18.36 -25.48
CA TRP A 211 -3.77 -17.17 -25.95
C TRP A 211 -4.35 -16.50 -27.21
N ASP A 212 -5.30 -17.15 -27.88
CA ASP A 212 -6.03 -16.63 -29.04
C ASP A 212 -7.18 -15.68 -28.67
N ARG A 213 -7.50 -15.53 -27.38
CA ARG A 213 -8.56 -14.62 -26.91
C ARG A 213 -8.00 -13.25 -26.56
N GLU A 214 -8.56 -12.19 -27.15
CA GLU A 214 -8.15 -10.80 -26.88
C GLU A 214 -8.15 -10.45 -25.39
N TRP A 215 -9.12 -10.97 -24.61
CA TRP A 215 -9.20 -10.68 -23.17
C TRP A 215 -8.14 -11.38 -22.32
N GLN A 216 -7.45 -12.40 -22.85
CA GLN A 216 -6.35 -13.12 -22.18
C GLN A 216 -4.98 -12.52 -22.50
N LYS A 217 -4.89 -11.60 -23.46
CA LYS A 217 -3.62 -10.98 -23.85
C LYS A 217 -3.06 -10.10 -22.73
N TRP A 218 -1.72 -10.03 -22.69
CA TRP A 218 -1.02 -9.12 -21.79
C TRP A 218 -1.42 -7.66 -22.09
N PRO A 219 -1.71 -6.81 -21.08
CA PRO A 219 -1.71 -7.05 -19.62
C PRO A 219 -3.13 -7.21 -19.03
N VAL A 220 -4.14 -7.53 -19.84
CA VAL A 220 -5.57 -7.38 -19.49
C VAL A 220 -5.94 -8.15 -18.23
N THR A 221 -5.66 -9.45 -18.18
CA THR A 221 -6.01 -10.33 -17.04
C THR A 221 -5.24 -9.97 -15.78
N ILE A 222 -4.00 -9.50 -15.91
CA ILE A 222 -3.17 -9.02 -14.80
C ILE A 222 -3.79 -7.78 -14.19
N VAL A 223 -4.16 -6.79 -15.00
CA VAL A 223 -4.84 -5.56 -14.55
C VAL A 223 -6.14 -5.92 -13.85
N VAL A 224 -6.97 -6.77 -14.45
CA VAL A 224 -8.23 -7.23 -13.83
C VAL A 224 -7.95 -7.88 -12.48
N GLY A 225 -6.96 -8.77 -12.42
CA GLY A 225 -6.52 -9.42 -11.19
C GLY A 225 -6.08 -8.43 -10.12
N VAL A 226 -5.22 -7.46 -10.45
CA VAL A 226 -4.75 -6.42 -9.53
C VAL A 226 -5.92 -5.61 -8.96
N TYR A 227 -6.88 -5.19 -9.80
CA TYR A 227 -8.04 -4.42 -9.35
C TYR A 227 -8.95 -5.23 -8.43
N ILE A 228 -9.30 -6.45 -8.82
CA ILE A 228 -10.16 -7.33 -8.03
C ILE A 228 -9.48 -7.69 -6.72
N GLY A 229 -8.23 -8.15 -6.79
CA GLY A 229 -7.46 -8.56 -5.62
C GLY A 229 -7.24 -7.42 -4.64
N SER A 230 -6.77 -6.25 -5.10
CA SER A 230 -6.56 -5.09 -4.22
C SER A 230 -7.86 -4.62 -3.59
N ALA A 231 -8.95 -4.52 -4.35
CA ALA A 231 -10.25 -4.08 -3.84
C ALA A 231 -10.82 -5.05 -2.79
N LEU A 232 -10.82 -6.36 -3.08
CA LEU A 232 -11.39 -7.36 -2.20
C LEU A 232 -10.58 -7.53 -0.92
N VAL A 233 -9.26 -7.73 -1.03
CA VAL A 233 -8.41 -8.00 0.14
C VAL A 233 -8.27 -6.76 1.02
N SER A 234 -8.17 -5.55 0.43
CA SER A 234 -8.20 -4.29 1.19
C SER A 234 -9.47 -4.19 2.03
N LYS A 235 -10.64 -4.40 1.42
CA LYS A 235 -11.94 -4.37 2.11
C LYS A 235 -12.03 -5.45 3.18
N SER A 236 -11.62 -6.68 2.89
CA SER A 236 -11.62 -7.78 3.86
C SER A 236 -10.73 -7.49 5.07
N CYS A 237 -9.50 -6.99 4.85
CA CYS A 237 -8.57 -6.63 5.92
C CYS A 237 -9.03 -5.45 6.77
N GLY A 238 -9.79 -4.50 6.20
CA GLY A 238 -10.37 -3.37 6.94
C GLY A 238 -11.67 -3.70 7.67
N ALA A 239 -12.55 -4.50 7.07
CA ALA A 239 -13.89 -4.74 7.58
C ALA A 239 -13.98 -5.94 8.54
N LEU A 240 -13.14 -6.96 8.37
CA LEU A 240 -13.23 -8.20 9.15
C LEU A 240 -12.35 -8.10 10.42
N PRO A 241 -12.93 -8.13 11.63
CA PRO A 241 -12.19 -7.90 12.87
C PRO A 241 -11.14 -8.99 13.16
N PHE A 242 -11.31 -10.20 12.61
CA PHE A 242 -10.34 -11.29 12.77
C PHE A 242 -9.15 -11.19 11.80
N LEU A 243 -9.27 -10.38 10.74
CA LEU A 243 -8.16 -10.07 9.83
C LEU A 243 -7.45 -8.78 10.24
N TYR A 244 -8.20 -7.75 10.64
CA TYR A 244 -7.65 -6.47 11.03
C TYR A 244 -6.66 -6.62 12.19
N GLY A 245 -5.44 -6.11 12.03
CA GLY A 245 -4.34 -6.23 12.99
C GLY A 245 -3.64 -7.58 13.02
N ARG A 246 -4.15 -8.61 12.34
CA ARG A 246 -3.52 -9.94 12.28
C ARG A 246 -2.21 -9.86 11.50
N ARG A 247 -1.16 -10.53 11.96
CA ARG A 247 0.12 -10.64 11.26
C ARG A 247 0.21 -11.99 10.57
N LEU A 248 0.70 -12.03 9.33
CA LEU A 248 0.82 -13.27 8.57
C LEU A 248 2.00 -14.11 9.04
N ARG A 249 3.10 -13.47 9.46
CA ARG A 249 4.26 -14.11 10.09
C ARG A 249 4.32 -13.80 11.57
N ALA A 250 4.51 -14.82 12.42
CA ALA A 250 4.78 -14.64 13.84
C ALA A 250 6.21 -14.12 14.02
N TRP A 251 6.38 -13.00 14.74
CA TRP A 251 7.70 -12.41 14.98
C TRP A 251 8.65 -13.29 15.82
N LYS A 252 8.13 -14.33 16.49
CA LYS A 252 8.95 -15.20 17.35
C LYS A 252 10.10 -15.90 16.61
N ASP A 253 10.03 -16.03 15.29
CA ASP A 253 11.01 -16.79 14.51
C ASP A 253 12.20 -15.94 14.00
N VAL A 254 12.17 -14.61 14.17
CA VAL A 254 13.24 -13.70 13.67
C VAL A 254 14.36 -13.50 14.70
N LYS A 255 14.16 -13.94 15.95
CA LYS A 255 15.14 -13.75 17.04
C LYS A 255 16.11 -14.93 17.26
N GLN A 256 16.03 -15.99 16.46
CA GLN A 256 16.81 -17.22 16.70
C GLN A 256 17.87 -17.58 15.65
N ASN A 257 18.13 -16.73 14.66
CA ASN A 257 19.27 -16.92 13.74
C ASN A 257 20.25 -15.75 13.82
#